data_AF-A0A0F9B9V5-F1
#
_entry.id   AF-A0A0F9B9V5-F1
#
_cell.length_a   1.000
_cell.length_b   1.000
_cell.length_c   1.000
_cell.angle_alpha   90.00
_cell.angle_beta   90.00
_cell.angle_gamma   90.00
#
_symmetry.space_group_name_H-M   'P 1'
#
loop_
_entity.id
_entity.type
_entity.pdbx_description
1 polymer ?
#
loop_
_entity_poly.entity_id
_entity_poly.type
_entity_poly.pdbx_seq_one_letter_code
_entity_poly.pdbx_strand_id
1 'polypeptide(L)' 'MRTFNEDLEEDLKDPECAAYYANAQAESKRELLRCGAITELDETSGSNKTHEGRDDIT' A
#
# COMPACT_ATOMS: atom_id res chain seq x y z
N MET A 1 -7.33 20.82 -15.56
CA MET A 1 -7.28 19.43 -16.06
C MET A 1 -6.74 18.62 -14.89
N ARG A 2 -7.54 17.71 -14.33
CA ARG A 2 -7.07 16.86 -13.23
C ARG A 2 -6.09 15.82 -13.78
N THR A 3 -5.15 15.41 -12.94
CA THR A 3 -4.23 14.31 -13.23
C THR A 3 -4.88 12.98 -12.89
N PHE A 4 -4.38 11.89 -13.52
CA PHE A 4 -4.84 10.54 -13.23
C PHE A 4 -4.80 10.20 -11.73
N ASN A 5 -3.79 10.67 -11.00
CA ASN A 5 -3.70 10.45 -9.56
C ASN A 5 -4.79 11.19 -8.78
N GLU A 6 -5.13 12.42 -9.16
CA GLU A 6 -6.20 13.19 -8.51
C GLU A 6 -7.58 12.58 -8.75
N ASP A 7 -7.83 12.06 -9.96
CA ASP A 7 -9.08 11.36 -10.27
C ASP A 7 -9.18 10.02 -9.52
N LEU A 8 -8.08 9.26 -9.45
CA LEU A 8 -8.02 8.02 -8.66
C LEU A 8 -8.20 8.28 -7.16
N GLU A 9 -7.61 9.34 -6.61
CA GLU A 9 -7.79 9.73 -5.21
C GLU A 9 -9.24 10.15 -4.89
N GLU A 10 -9.96 10.72 -5.87
CA GLU A 10 -11.37 11.04 -5.71
C GLU A 10 -12.23 9.77 -5.70
N ASP A 11 -11.98 8.83 -6.60
CA ASP A 11 -12.69 7.54 -6.67
C ASP A 11 -12.44 6.67 -5.43
N LEU A 12 -11.21 6.67 -4.89
CA LEU A 12 -10.85 5.91 -3.68
C LEU A 12 -11.46 6.48 -2.37
N LYS A 13 -12.17 7.62 -2.42
CA LYS A 13 -12.99 8.07 -1.28
C LYS A 13 -14.24 7.22 -1.11
N ASP A 14 -14.70 6.58 -2.18
CA ASP A 14 -15.78 5.61 -2.10
C ASP A 14 -15.23 4.29 -1.52
N PRO A 15 -15.81 3.79 -0.41
CA PRO A 15 -15.28 2.61 0.27
C PRO A 15 -15.42 1.32 -0.57
N GLU A 16 -16.42 1.25 -1.46
CA GLU A 16 -16.58 0.11 -2.37
C GLU A 16 -15.49 0.12 -3.45
N CYS A 17 -15.22 1.29 -4.04
CA CYS A 17 -14.13 1.49 -4.99
C CYS A 17 -12.76 1.21 -4.35
N ALA A 18 -12.53 1.70 -3.12
CA ALA A 18 -11.31 1.44 -2.37
C ALA A 18 -11.10 -0.04 -2.08
N ALA A 19 -12.15 -0.76 -1.67
CA ALA A 19 -12.10 -2.20 -1.42
C ALA A 19 -11.81 -2.97 -2.72
N TYR A 20 -12.45 -2.59 -3.82
CA TYR A 20 -12.22 -3.19 -5.13
C TYR A 20 -10.76 -3.01 -5.58
N TYR A 21 -10.23 -1.79 -5.46
CA TYR A 21 -8.84 -1.48 -5.82
C TYR A 21 -7.82 -2.22 -4.95
N ALA A 22 -8.05 -2.29 -3.63
CA ALA A 22 -7.18 -3.03 -2.72
C ALA A 22 -7.15 -4.54 -3.04
N ASN A 23 -8.31 -5.13 -3.33
CA ASN A 23 -8.39 -6.53 -3.75
C ASN A 23 -7.66 -6.77 -5.07
N ALA A 24 -7.87 -5.92 -6.08
CA ALA A 24 -7.19 -6.03 -7.36
C ALA A 24 -5.66 -5.93 -7.22
N GLN A 25 -5.15 -5.03 -6.36
CA GLN A 25 -3.72 -4.97 -6.06
C GLN A 25 -3.20 -6.24 -5.39
N ALA A 26 -3.94 -6.78 -4.41
CA ALA A 26 -3.54 -7.99 -3.69
C ALA A 26 -3.48 -9.21 -4.62
N GLU A 27 -4.46 -9.36 -5.51
CA GLU A 27 -4.52 -10.42 -6.52
C GLU A 27 -3.38 -10.29 -7.54
N SER A 28 -3.14 -9.08 -8.03
CA SER A 28 -2.05 -8.80 -8.97
C SER A 28 -0.68 -9.12 -8.38
N LYS A 29 -0.41 -8.70 -7.14
CA LYS A 29 0.86 -9.02 -6.45
C LYS A 29 1.04 -10.52 -6.25
N ARG A 30 -0.03 -11.24 -5.87
CA ARG A 30 0.01 -12.71 -5.75
C ARG A 30 0.33 -13.39 -7.07
N GLU A 31 -0.21 -12.89 -8.17
CA GLU A 31 0.08 -13.43 -9.50
C GLU A 31 1.54 -13.17 -9.91
N LEU A 32 2.05 -11.96 -9.67
CA LEU A 32 3.46 -11.64 -9.93
C LEU A 32 4.40 -12.55 -9.13
N LEU A 33 4.04 -12.89 -7.88
CA LEU A 33 4.79 -13.85 -7.07
C LEU A 33 4.75 -15.25 -7.70
N ARG A 34 3.57 -15.72 -8.12
CA ARG A 34 3.43 -17.03 -8.78
C ARG A 34 4.25 -17.13 -10.07
N CYS A 35 4.30 -16.05 -10.84
CA CYS A 35 5.08 -15.96 -12.06
C CYS A 35 6.58 -15.78 -11.81
N GLY A 36 7.01 -15.63 -10.55
CA GLY A 36 8.41 -15.38 -10.20
C GLY A 36 8.93 -14.00 -10.60
N ALA A 37 8.04 -13.07 -10.95
CA ALA A 37 8.40 -11.68 -11.26
C ALA A 37 8.81 -10.92 -9.99
N ILE A 38 8.25 -11.30 -8.84
CA ILE A 38 8.66 -10.84 -7.52
C ILE A 38 8.93 -12.06 -6.62
N THR A 39 9.77 -11.88 -5.59
CA THR A 39 10.20 -12.96 -4.69
C THR A 39 9.46 -12.97 -3.36
N GLU A 40 8.86 -11.85 -2.97
CA GLU A 40 8.12 -11.70 -1.73
C GLU A 40 6.94 -10.73 -1.93
N LEU A 41 5.88 -10.91 -1.12
CA LEU A 41 4.83 -9.93 -1.00
C LEU A 41 5.27 -8.97 0.10
N ASP A 42 5.35 -7.68 -0.20
CA ASP A 42 5.50 -6.65 0.83
C ASP A 42 4.21 -6.66 1.67
N GLU A 43 4.23 -7.44 2.75
CA GLU A 43 3.23 -7.38 3.78
C GLU A 43 3.44 -6.04 4.47
N THR A 44 2.59 -5.07 4.15
CA THR A 44 2.61 -3.75 4.76
C THR A 44 2.18 -3.85 6.24
N SER A 45 2.96 -4.56 7.06
CA SER A 45 2.96 -4.42 8.50
C SER A 45 3.60 -3.06 8.76
N GLY A 46 2.77 -2.10 9.16
CA GLY A 46 3.15 -0.73 9.44
C GLY A 46 4.41 -0.66 10.29
N SER A 47 5.57 -0.54 9.64
CA SER A 47 6.82 -0.20 10.29
C SER A 47 6.85 1.31 10.45
N ASN A 48 5.98 1.82 11.32
CA ASN A 48 6.26 3.08 12.00
C ASN A 48 7.43 2.80 12.95
N LYS A 49 8.65 2.72 12.42
CA LYS A 49 9.82 3.16 13.19
C LYS A 49 9.78 4.68 13.19
N THR A 50 8.88 5.26 13.99
CA THR A 50 9.13 6.57 14.57
C THR A 50 10.31 6.37 15.51
N HIS A 51 11.51 6.59 14.98
CA HIS A 51 12.71 6.75 15.79
C HIS A 51 12.60 8.13 16.46
N GLU A 52 11.74 8.21 17.47
CA GLU A 52 11.73 9.33 18.41
C GLU A 52 12.91 9.07 19.36
N GLY A 53 14.03 9.72 19.08
CA GLY A 53 15.14 9.80 20.02
C GLY A 53 14.65 10.39 21.34
N ARG A 54 14.88 9.66 22.43
CA ARG A 54 14.98 10.25 23.77
C ARG A 54 16.22 9.70 24.43
N ASP A 55 17.22 10.56 24.47
CA ASP A 55 18.36 10.48 25.35
C ASP A 55 17.86 10.41 26.80
N ASP A 56 17.91 9.23 27.42
CA ASP A 56 17.80 9.12 28.87
C ASP A 56 19.18 8.77 29.43
N ILE A 57 19.80 9.83 29.91
CA ILE A 57 20.97 9.86 30.77
C ILE A 57 20.55 9.21 32.09
N THR A 58 21.19 8.11 32.48
CA THR A 58 21.42 7.77 33.89
C THR A 58 22.73 7.02 34.00
#